data_AF-A0A3S9F688-F1
#
_entry.id   AF-A0A3S9F688-F1
#
_cell.length_a   1.000
_cell.length_b   1.000
_cell.length_c   1.000
_cell.angle_alpha   90.00
_cell.angle_beta   90.00
_cell.angle_gamma   90.00
#
_symmetry.space_group_name_H-M   'P 1'
#
loop_
_entity.id
_entity.type
_entity.pdbx_description
1 polymer ?
#
loop_
_entity_poly.entity_id
_entity_poly.type
_entity_poly.pdbx_seq_one_letter_code
_entity_poly.pdbx_strand_id
1 'polypeptide(L)'
;MTTEEKPFPLEVNGARGEVPLWVGNTPLAIAATMAGLAAVSTRLECKSLNDLFQRLSGVEAAATMAAIDLLTVRGDRGAAIDALKLKHFKACSDAFALALSHHFDGEQKNDQAAPAAG
;
A
#
# COMPACT_ATOMS: atom_id res chain seq x y z
N MET A 1 -0.35 7.41 -27.35
CA MET A 1 -0.60 5.99 -27.01
C MET A 1 -1.75 5.97 -26.02
N THR A 2 -2.92 5.59 -26.49
CA THR A 2 -4.12 5.42 -25.67
C THR A 2 -3.90 4.20 -24.77
N THR A 3 -3.72 4.42 -23.47
CA THR A 3 -3.79 3.38 -22.45
C THR A 3 -5.25 2.94 -22.38
N GLU A 4 -5.60 1.84 -23.05
CA GLU A 4 -6.86 1.15 -22.74
C GLU A 4 -6.81 0.78 -21.26
N GLU A 5 -7.67 1.42 -20.45
CA GLU A 5 -7.84 1.09 -19.04
C GLU A 5 -8.38 -0.35 -18.97
N LYS A 6 -7.48 -1.30 -18.73
CA LYS A 6 -7.85 -2.69 -18.44
C LYS A 6 -8.80 -2.65 -17.23
N PRO A 7 -10.08 -3.04 -17.38
CA PRO A 7 -11.03 -2.95 -16.28
C PRO A 7 -10.52 -3.82 -15.12
N PHE A 8 -10.58 -3.27 -13.90
CA PHE A 8 -10.16 -3.98 -12.71
C PHE A 8 -11.19 -5.07 -12.37
N PRO A 9 -10.82 -6.37 -12.37
CA PRO A 9 -11.80 -7.46 -12.36
C PRO A 9 -12.25 -7.89 -10.96
N LEU A 10 -11.62 -7.39 -9.90
CA LEU A 10 -11.98 -7.71 -8.53
C LEU A 10 -12.89 -6.63 -7.96
N GLU A 11 -13.83 -7.05 -7.11
CA GLU A 11 -14.57 -6.12 -6.27
C GLU A 11 -13.61 -5.39 -5.33
N VAL A 12 -13.77 -4.07 -5.21
CA VAL A 12 -13.01 -3.21 -4.32
C VAL A 12 -13.98 -2.31 -3.56
N ASN A 13 -13.96 -2.40 -2.24
CA ASN A 13 -14.79 -1.57 -1.38
C ASN A 13 -14.00 -0.41 -0.76
N GLY A 14 -14.09 0.77 -1.39
CA GLY A 14 -13.44 1.99 -0.89
C GLY A 14 -13.90 2.42 0.51
N ALA A 15 -15.14 2.11 0.92
CA ALA A 15 -15.63 2.40 2.28
C ALA A 15 -14.96 1.54 3.35
N ARG A 16 -14.32 0.43 2.95
CA ARG A 16 -13.47 -0.42 3.82
C ARG A 16 -11.98 -0.09 3.70
N GLY A 17 -11.64 0.96 2.95
CA GLY A 17 -10.25 1.32 2.65
C GLY A 17 -9.54 0.32 1.72
N GLU A 18 -10.30 -0.44 0.92
CA GLU A 18 -9.73 -1.32 -0.09
C GLU A 18 -9.27 -0.51 -1.32
N VAL A 19 -8.10 -0.86 -1.84
CA VAL A 19 -7.44 -0.19 -2.96
C VAL A 19 -7.11 -1.21 -4.05
N PRO A 20 -7.36 -0.91 -5.34
CA PRO A 20 -6.95 -1.77 -6.44
C PRO A 20 -5.44 -1.67 -6.67
N LEU A 21 -4.79 -2.82 -6.87
CA LEU A 21 -3.38 -2.91 -7.24
C LEU A 21 -3.20 -3.91 -8.38
N TRP A 22 -2.47 -3.50 -9.42
CA TRP A 22 -1.98 -4.40 -10.46
C TRP A 22 -0.51 -4.71 -10.24
N VAL A 23 -0.16 -6.00 -10.19
CA VAL A 23 1.23 -6.47 -10.31
C VAL A 23 1.35 -7.27 -11.59
N GLY A 24 1.89 -6.64 -12.64
CA GLY A 24 1.87 -7.19 -13.99
C GLY A 24 0.43 -7.42 -14.47
N ASN A 25 0.04 -8.68 -14.67
CA ASN A 25 -1.32 -9.07 -15.05
C ASN A 25 -2.14 -9.63 -13.89
N THR A 26 -1.63 -9.57 -12.66
CA THR A 26 -2.29 -10.10 -11.46
C THR A 26 -2.99 -8.95 -10.72
N PRO A 27 -4.33 -8.94 -10.65
CA PRO A 27 -5.07 -7.95 -9.89
C PRO A 27 -5.14 -8.34 -8.42
N LEU A 28 -4.99 -7.36 -7.53
CA LEU A 28 -5.10 -7.51 -6.08
C LEU A 28 -5.97 -6.39 -5.51
N ALA A 29 -6.90 -6.72 -4.62
CA ALA A 29 -7.47 -5.73 -3.71
C ALA A 29 -6.66 -5.79 -2.41
N ILE A 30 -6.12 -4.64 -1.99
CA ILE A 30 -5.34 -4.51 -0.76
C ILE A 30 -6.05 -3.59 0.24
N ALA A 31 -5.82 -3.79 1.54
CA ALA A 31 -6.29 -2.86 2.56
C ALA A 31 -5.28 -2.79 3.72
N ALA A 32 -4.96 -1.58 4.16
CA ALA A 32 -4.00 -1.34 5.24
C ALA A 32 -4.64 -1.52 6.63
N THR A 33 -5.32 -2.64 6.90
CA THR A 33 -5.96 -2.85 8.23
C THR A 33 -4.93 -2.79 9.37
N MET A 34 -5.32 -2.40 10.58
CA MET A 34 -4.40 -2.36 11.74
C MET A 34 -3.72 -3.71 11.99
N ALA A 35 -4.45 -4.82 11.85
CA ALA A 35 -3.89 -6.16 11.96
C ALA A 35 -2.87 -6.46 10.86
N GLY A 36 -3.16 -6.08 9.62
CA GLY A 36 -2.24 -6.23 8.49
C GLY A 36 -0.97 -5.39 8.66
N LEU A 37 -1.10 -4.12 9.04
CA LEU A 37 0.03 -3.24 9.30
C LEU A 37 0.89 -3.74 10.46
N ALA A 38 0.28 -4.23 11.54
CA ALA A 38 1.00 -4.85 12.65
C ALA A 38 1.76 -6.10 12.21
N ALA A 39 1.17 -6.93 11.34
CA ALA A 39 1.83 -8.12 10.78
C ALA A 39 3.02 -7.74 9.88
N VAL A 40 2.87 -6.73 9.01
CA VAL A 40 3.98 -6.23 8.18
C VAL A 40 5.09 -5.66 9.05
N SER A 41 4.74 -4.81 10.01
CA SER A 41 5.67 -4.23 10.99
C SER A 41 6.47 -5.31 11.71
N THR A 42 5.79 -6.35 12.18
CA THR A 42 6.41 -7.47 12.89
C THR A 42 7.36 -8.24 11.98
N ARG A 43 6.94 -8.56 10.74
CA ARG A 43 7.77 -9.30 9.78
C ARG A 43 9.04 -8.55 9.38
N LEU A 44 8.98 -7.23 9.32
CA LEU A 44 10.10 -6.38 8.93
C LEU A 44 10.89 -5.84 10.13
N GLU A 45 10.47 -6.19 11.35
CA GLU A 45 11.03 -5.68 12.61
C GLU A 45 11.10 -4.15 12.64
N CYS A 46 10.04 -3.49 12.15
CA CYS A 46 9.98 -2.04 12.10
C CYS A 46 10.06 -1.45 13.51
N LYS A 47 10.90 -0.42 13.68
CA LYS A 47 11.14 0.21 14.99
C LYS A 47 9.98 1.10 15.44
N SER A 48 9.15 1.52 14.49
CA SER A 48 8.02 2.42 14.73
C SER A 48 7.03 2.37 13.56
N LEU A 49 5.86 2.96 13.75
CA LEU A 49 4.90 3.16 12.67
C LEU A 49 5.47 4.05 11.54
N ASN A 50 6.28 5.05 11.88
CA ASN A 50 6.91 5.93 10.90
C ASN A 50 7.93 5.16 10.02
N ASP A 51 8.71 4.25 10.59
CA ASP A 51 9.62 3.36 9.86
C ASP A 51 8.83 2.48 8.87
N LEU A 52 7.75 1.85 9.33
CA LEU A 52 6.84 1.09 8.45
C LEU A 52 6.35 1.94 7.27
N PHE A 53 5.90 3.16 7.54
CA PHE A 53 5.36 4.06 6.52
C PHE A 53 6.42 4.46 5.49
N GLN A 54 7.62 4.82 5.93
CA GLN A 54 8.72 5.18 5.05
C GLN A 54 9.13 4.00 4.16
N ARG A 55 9.15 2.78 4.69
CA ARG A 55 9.48 1.58 3.92
C ARG A 55 8.42 1.21 2.88
N LEU A 56 7.14 1.33 3.23
CA LEU A 56 6.02 1.08 2.32
C LEU A 56 5.92 2.13 1.21
N SER A 57 6.04 3.41 1.56
CA SER A 57 5.99 4.52 0.61
C SER A 57 7.28 4.67 -0.22
N GLY A 58 8.43 4.28 0.34
CA GLY A 58 9.70 4.21 -0.37
C GLY A 58 9.89 2.94 -1.20
N VAL A 59 8.90 2.04 -1.18
CA VAL A 59 8.90 0.75 -1.89
C VAL A 59 10.19 -0.03 -1.73
N GLU A 60 10.63 -0.17 -0.48
CA GLU A 60 11.67 -1.15 -0.17
C GLU A 60 11.21 -2.54 -0.65
N ALA A 61 12.10 -3.33 -1.25
CA ALA A 61 11.73 -4.61 -1.85
C ALA A 61 11.10 -5.57 -0.83
N ALA A 62 11.69 -5.70 0.36
CA ALA A 62 11.17 -6.54 1.43
C ALA A 62 9.79 -6.05 1.92
N ALA A 63 9.62 -4.73 2.05
CA ALA A 63 8.35 -4.13 2.47
C ALA A 63 7.26 -4.33 1.41
N THR A 64 7.60 -4.20 0.13
CA THR A 64 6.68 -4.42 -1.00
C THR A 64 6.19 -5.86 -1.02
N MET A 65 7.09 -6.83 -0.87
CA MET A 65 6.72 -8.25 -0.83
C MET A 65 5.87 -8.58 0.41
N ALA A 66 6.25 -8.07 1.59
CA ALA A 66 5.49 -8.27 2.81
C ALA A 66 4.09 -7.64 2.74
N ALA A 67 3.97 -6.45 2.14
CA ALA A 67 2.71 -5.76 1.97
C ALA A 67 1.78 -6.50 1.00
N ILE A 68 2.29 -6.99 -0.15
CA ILE A 68 1.50 -7.82 -1.06
C ILE A 68 1.01 -9.08 -0.34
N ASP A 69 1.86 -9.72 0.47
CA ASP A 69 1.48 -10.95 1.15
C ASP A 69 0.41 -10.73 2.23
N LEU A 70 0.60 -9.69 3.06
CA LEU A 70 -0.13 -9.49 4.31
C LEU A 70 -1.28 -8.49 4.20
N LEU A 71 -1.28 -7.59 3.22
CA LEU A 71 -2.33 -6.58 3.03
C LEU A 71 -3.32 -6.94 1.91
N THR A 72 -3.04 -7.96 1.09
CA THR A 72 -4.01 -8.45 0.11
C THR A 72 -5.22 -9.07 0.81
N VAL A 73 -6.39 -8.52 0.52
CA VAL A 73 -7.69 -9.02 0.98
C VAL A 73 -8.42 -9.83 -0.09
N ARG A 74 -8.07 -9.64 -1.37
CA ARG A 74 -8.62 -10.40 -2.51
C ARG A 74 -7.60 -10.49 -3.65
N GLY A 75 -7.59 -11.63 -4.35
CA GLY A 75 -6.67 -11.90 -5.46
C GLY A 75 -5.56 -12.89 -5.08
N ASP A 76 -4.75 -13.27 -6.06
CA ASP A 76 -3.66 -14.23 -5.88
C ASP A 76 -2.34 -13.52 -5.56
N ARG A 77 -2.07 -13.39 -4.25
CA ARG A 77 -0.83 -12.77 -3.75
C ARG A 77 0.43 -13.54 -4.14
N GLY A 78 0.36 -14.87 -4.26
CA GLY A 78 1.51 -15.71 -4.65
C GLY A 78 1.91 -15.41 -6.09
N ALA A 79 0.94 -15.48 -7.00
CA ALA A 79 1.16 -15.13 -8.41
C ALA A 79 1.62 -13.67 -8.59
N ALA A 80 1.15 -12.75 -7.74
CA ALA A 80 1.61 -11.36 -7.78
C ALA A 80 3.06 -11.22 -7.33
N ILE A 81 3.48 -11.90 -6.26
CA ILE A 81 4.88 -11.92 -5.81
C ILE A 81 5.78 -12.51 -6.90
N ASP A 82 5.38 -13.63 -7.53
CA ASP A 82 6.14 -14.26 -8.61
C ASP A 82 6.23 -13.36 -9.87
N ALA A 83 5.19 -12.57 -10.13
CA ALA A 83 5.17 -11.61 -11.24
C ALA A 83 5.87 -10.27 -10.90
N LEU A 84 6.26 -10.04 -9.65
CA LEU A 84 6.80 -8.76 -9.19
C LEU A 84 8.14 -8.44 -9.87
N LYS A 85 8.26 -7.21 -10.38
CA LYS A 85 9.46 -6.69 -11.05
C LYS A 85 9.64 -5.23 -10.62
N LEU A 86 10.86 -4.70 -10.72
CA LEU A 86 11.16 -3.32 -10.34
C LEU A 86 10.22 -2.29 -11.00
N LYS A 87 9.81 -2.52 -12.26
CA LYS A 87 8.86 -1.64 -12.97
C LYS A 87 7.47 -1.54 -12.31
N HIS A 88 7.10 -2.48 -11.44
CA HIS A 88 5.81 -2.49 -10.74
C HIS A 88 5.86 -1.70 -9.42
N PHE A 89 7.04 -1.31 -8.95
CA PHE A 89 7.19 -0.70 -7.63
C PHE A 89 6.46 0.63 -7.54
N LYS A 90 6.42 1.45 -8.59
CA LYS A 90 5.63 2.69 -8.58
C LYS A 90 4.15 2.43 -8.31
N ALA A 91 3.55 1.42 -8.96
CA ALA A 91 2.16 1.06 -8.73
C ALA A 91 1.91 0.55 -7.30
N CYS A 92 2.85 -0.21 -6.75
CA CYS A 92 2.80 -0.66 -5.36
C CYS A 92 2.88 0.53 -4.40
N SER A 93 3.81 1.47 -4.63
CA SER A 93 3.98 2.69 -3.84
C SER A 93 2.69 3.49 -3.77
N ASP A 94 2.06 3.72 -4.92
CA ASP A 94 0.84 4.52 -5.03
C ASP A 94 -0.32 3.83 -4.30
N ALA A 95 -0.48 2.52 -4.51
CA ALA A 95 -1.53 1.75 -3.86
C ALA A 95 -1.34 1.68 -2.34
N PHE A 96 -0.11 1.51 -1.84
CA PHE A 96 0.18 1.50 -0.41
C PHE A 96 -0.02 2.88 0.21
N ALA A 97 0.42 3.94 -0.44
CA ALA A 97 0.21 5.31 0.03
C ALA A 97 -1.30 5.63 0.13
N LEU A 98 -2.09 5.24 -0.87
CA LEU A 98 -3.54 5.40 -0.85
C LEU A 98 -4.21 4.55 0.24
N ALA A 99 -3.79 3.29 0.39
CA ALA A 99 -4.31 2.43 1.45
C ALA A 99 -4.00 2.99 2.85
N LEU A 100 -2.83 3.61 3.02
CA LEU A 100 -2.45 4.27 4.27
C LEU A 100 -3.23 5.58 4.50
N SER A 101 -3.52 6.36 3.45
CA SER A 101 -4.22 7.65 3.59
C SER A 101 -5.62 7.50 4.19
N HIS A 102 -6.28 6.36 3.98
CA HIS A 102 -7.58 6.05 4.58
C HIS A 102 -7.58 6.03 6.13
N HIS A 103 -6.40 5.92 6.78
CA HIS A 103 -6.30 6.09 8.24
C HIS A 103 -6.30 7.54 8.69
N PHE A 104 -5.97 8.46 7.78
CA PHE A 104 -5.84 9.88 8.06
C PHE A 104 -7.01 10.70 7.51
N ASP A 105 -7.86 10.09 6.67
CA ASP A 105 -9.16 10.64 6.25
C ASP A 105 -10.13 10.66 7.45
N GLY A 106 -9.87 11.57 8.39
CA GLY A 106 -10.57 11.73 9.67
C GLY A 106 -9.78 12.54 10.70
N GLU A 107 -8.44 12.56 10.59
CA GLU A 107 -7.59 13.43 11.38
C GLU A 107 -7.31 14.71 10.59
N GLN A 108 -7.71 15.87 11.15
CA GLN A 108 -7.35 17.18 10.60
C GLN A 108 -5.83 17.21 10.36
N LYS A 109 -5.43 17.39 9.10
CA LYS A 109 -4.05 17.72 8.75
C LYS A 109 -3.65 18.94 9.55
N ASN A 110 -2.70 18.77 10.46
CA ASN A 110 -2.15 19.89 11.21
C ASN A 110 -1.18 20.65 10.29
N ASP A 111 -1.74 21.38 9.32
CA ASP A 111 -0.99 22.15 8.32
C ASP A 111 -0.49 23.50 8.86
N GLN A 112 -0.47 23.70 10.18
CA GLN A 112 0.33 24.75 10.82
C GLN A 112 1.59 24.14 11.42
N ALA A 113 2.62 24.03 10.59
CA ALA A 113 3.98 24.10 11.09
C ALA A 113 4.13 25.43 11.84
N ALA A 114 4.41 25.36 13.15
CA ALA A 114 4.69 26.53 13.96
C ALA A 114 5.83 27.34 13.31
N PRO A 115 5.68 28.67 13.12
CA PRO A 115 6.82 29.50 12.74
C PRO A 115 7.88 29.38 13.83
N ALA A 116 9.11 29.11 13.39
CA ALA A 116 10.28 29.05 14.27
C ALA A 116 10.35 30.33 15.12
N ALA A 117 10.51 30.16 16.43
CA ALA A 117 10.79 31.26 17.34
C ALA A 117 12.13 31.90 16.95
N GLY A 118 12.08 33.17 16.56
CA GLY A 118 13.20 34.06 16.30
C GLY A 118 12.82 35.48 16.67
#